data_AF-A0A7X9JL32-F1
#
_entry.id   AF-A0A7X9JL32-F1
#
_cell.length_a   1.000
_cell.length_b   1.000
_cell.length_c   1.000
_cell.angle_alpha   90.00
_cell.angle_beta   90.00
_cell.angle_gamma   90.00
#
_symmetry.space_group_name_H-M   'P 1'
#
loop_
_entity.id
_entity.type
_entity.pdbx_description
1 polymer ?
#
loop_
_entity_poly.entity_id
_entity_poly.type
_entity_poly.pdbx_seq_one_letter_code
_entity_poly.pdbx_strand_id
1 'polypeptide(L)'
;MMRKNIINFLSLLLLISMLFTECNAETLNLKEGFNFVAFNVKPSVSPSQVLSQNISIDDIYAYNASAGSFISASEGALTLLNYDKGYIVKTKTSTDVIITGEVMVSNEPAIPIKTGFNLVGISRTPVLSKFSDLLNKYCQIIGMYKWNAASGTFIQVLKNNTGEIELLDGVDPALASGQAYFINASEDFE
;
A
#
# COMPACT_ATOMS: atom_id res chain seq x y z
N MET A 1 20.81 -35.93 -35.88
CA MET A 1 19.86 -36.20 -34.78
C MET A 1 20.29 -35.54 -33.46
N MET A 2 21.53 -35.76 -32.99
CA MET A 2 22.03 -35.21 -31.71
C MET A 2 22.02 -33.66 -31.58
N ARG A 3 22.43 -32.93 -32.63
CA ARG A 3 22.40 -31.45 -32.63
C ARG A 3 20.99 -30.86 -32.49
N LYS A 4 19.97 -31.50 -33.05
CA LYS A 4 18.56 -31.05 -32.97
C LYS A 4 17.99 -31.29 -31.57
N ASN A 5 18.38 -32.38 -30.92
CA ASN A 5 18.01 -32.69 -29.53
C ASN A 5 18.67 -31.73 -28.53
N ILE A 6 19.91 -31.31 -28.77
CA ILE A 6 20.62 -30.32 -27.95
C ILE A 6 19.95 -28.94 -28.07
N ILE A 7 19.61 -28.50 -29.29
CA ILE A 7 18.91 -27.22 -29.50
C ILE A 7 17.53 -27.24 -28.83
N ASN A 8 16.75 -28.33 -28.98
CA ASN A 8 15.46 -28.45 -28.32
C ASN A 8 15.58 -28.45 -26.79
N PHE A 9 16.61 -29.07 -26.23
CA PHE A 9 16.89 -29.05 -24.80
C PHE A 9 17.28 -27.66 -24.30
N LEU A 10 18.14 -26.93 -25.02
CA LEU A 10 18.48 -25.55 -24.68
C LEU A 10 17.26 -24.61 -24.77
N SER A 11 16.42 -24.77 -25.80
CA SER A 11 15.19 -23.98 -25.93
C SER A 11 14.19 -24.26 -24.79
N LEU A 12 14.09 -25.52 -24.35
CA LEU A 12 13.25 -25.90 -23.21
C LEU A 12 13.81 -25.32 -21.90
N LEU A 13 15.13 -25.34 -21.72
CA LEU A 13 15.78 -24.76 -20.54
C LEU A 13 15.61 -23.24 -20.48
N LEU A 14 15.70 -22.55 -21.63
CA LEU A 14 15.44 -21.11 -21.74
C LEU A 14 13.96 -20.79 -21.43
N LEU A 15 13.02 -21.61 -21.91
CA LEU A 15 11.60 -21.44 -21.60
C LEU A 15 11.30 -21.62 -20.12
N ILE A 16 11.92 -22.62 -19.46
CA ILE A 16 11.79 -22.85 -18.02
C ILE A 16 12.36 -21.68 -17.21
N SER A 17 13.48 -21.07 -17.64
CA SER A 17 14.03 -19.90 -16.95
C SER A 17 13.13 -18.66 -16.99
N MET A 18 12.25 -18.53 -18.00
CA MET A 18 11.27 -17.44 -18.07
C MET A 18 10.04 -17.64 -17.16
N LEU A 19 9.88 -18.83 -16.55
CA LEU A 19 8.75 -19.14 -15.68
C LEU A 19 8.99 -18.81 -14.21
N PHE A 20 10.23 -18.44 -13.84
CA PHE A 20 10.54 -18.04 -12.48
C PHE A 20 10.42 -16.51 -12.35
N THR A 21 9.35 -16.03 -11.72
CA THR A 21 9.31 -14.64 -11.25
C THR A 21 10.29 -14.48 -10.10
N GLU A 22 11.06 -13.38 -10.09
CA GLU A 22 11.95 -13.06 -8.96
C GLU A 22 11.11 -12.78 -7.70
N CYS A 23 11.15 -13.72 -6.75
CA CYS A 23 10.57 -13.55 -5.42
C CYS A 23 11.50 -12.66 -4.60
N ASN A 24 10.99 -11.49 -4.23
CA ASN A 24 11.69 -10.52 -3.41
C ASN A 24 11.10 -10.49 -2.01
N ALA A 25 11.89 -10.00 -1.06
CA ALA A 25 11.47 -9.83 0.32
C ALA A 25 11.57 -8.34 0.70
N GLU A 26 10.55 -7.82 1.36
CA GLU A 26 10.60 -6.52 2.02
C GLU A 26 10.41 -6.69 3.52
N THR A 27 11.01 -5.78 4.30
CA THR A 27 10.89 -5.76 5.76
C THR A 27 10.05 -4.57 6.19
N LEU A 28 8.92 -4.85 6.83
CA LEU A 28 8.08 -3.85 7.48
C LEU A 28 8.54 -3.66 8.92
N ASN A 29 8.91 -2.44 9.25
CA ASN A 29 9.33 -2.05 10.60
C ASN A 29 8.11 -1.51 11.34
N LEU A 30 7.39 -2.36 12.07
CA LEU A 30 6.12 -2.00 12.70
C LEU A 30 6.34 -1.54 14.13
N LYS A 31 5.71 -0.43 14.50
CA LYS A 31 5.61 0.06 15.88
C LYS A 31 4.45 -0.62 16.59
N GLU A 32 4.46 -0.60 17.92
CA GLU A 32 3.29 -0.99 18.71
C GLU A 32 2.05 -0.16 18.33
N GLY A 33 0.88 -0.80 18.24
CA GLY A 33 -0.37 -0.15 17.85
C GLY A 33 -0.59 -0.14 16.34
N PHE A 34 -1.19 0.93 15.82
CA PHE A 34 -1.60 1.03 14.41
C PHE A 34 -0.46 1.51 13.51
N ASN A 35 -0.21 0.77 12.43
CA ASN A 35 0.77 1.09 11.40
C ASN A 35 0.08 1.20 10.05
N PHE A 36 0.25 2.33 9.38
CA PHE A 36 -0.34 2.59 8.07
C PHE A 36 0.68 2.27 6.99
N VAL A 37 0.51 1.13 6.33
CA VAL A 37 1.53 0.53 5.48
C VAL A 37 1.01 0.27 4.07
N ALA A 38 1.93 0.28 3.13
CA ALA A 38 1.77 -0.21 1.78
C ALA A 38 2.88 -1.22 1.49
N PHE A 39 2.66 -2.12 0.54
CA PHE A 39 3.68 -3.10 0.15
C PHE A 39 4.39 -2.63 -1.11
N ASN A 40 5.72 -2.73 -1.14
CA ASN A 40 6.51 -2.40 -2.34
C ASN A 40 6.65 -3.63 -3.27
N VAL A 41 6.28 -4.81 -2.78
CA VAL A 41 6.10 -6.03 -3.56
C VAL A 41 4.62 -6.38 -3.66
N LYS A 42 4.22 -7.14 -4.67
CA LYS A 42 2.89 -7.78 -4.68
C LYS A 42 2.96 -9.00 -3.75
N PRO A 43 2.31 -8.99 -2.57
CA PRO A 43 2.49 -10.07 -1.61
C PRO A 43 1.99 -11.40 -2.18
N SER A 44 2.80 -12.44 -1.99
CA SER A 44 2.47 -13.83 -2.36
C SER A 44 1.73 -14.58 -1.25
N VAL A 45 1.59 -13.95 -0.09
CA VAL A 45 0.94 -14.47 1.11
C VAL A 45 -0.42 -13.81 1.32
N SER A 46 -1.38 -14.59 1.83
CA SER A 46 -2.68 -14.06 2.25
C SER A 46 -2.56 -13.34 3.61
N PRO A 47 -3.50 -12.43 3.93
CA PRO A 47 -3.58 -11.80 5.24
C PRO A 47 -3.61 -12.81 6.40
N SER A 48 -4.38 -13.89 6.27
CA SER A 48 -4.46 -14.96 7.28
C SER A 48 -3.12 -15.69 7.50
N GLN A 49 -2.32 -15.85 6.45
CA GLN A 49 -0.97 -16.42 6.55
C GLN A 49 -0.04 -15.45 7.27
N VAL A 50 -0.11 -14.15 6.97
CA VAL A 50 0.66 -13.13 7.69
C VAL A 50 0.36 -13.16 9.18
N LEU A 51 -0.93 -13.22 9.58
CA LEU A 51 -1.31 -13.32 10.98
C LEU A 51 -0.79 -14.59 11.66
N SER A 52 -0.90 -15.74 11.00
CA SER A 52 -0.44 -17.02 11.59
C SER A 52 1.09 -17.13 11.71
N GLN A 53 1.83 -16.44 10.85
CA GLN A 53 3.30 -16.41 10.88
C GLN A 53 3.86 -15.34 11.85
N ASN A 54 3.07 -14.34 12.23
CA ASN A 54 3.53 -13.19 13.01
C ASN A 54 2.62 -12.95 14.22
N ILE A 55 2.86 -13.66 15.32
CA ILE A 55 2.04 -13.63 16.55
C ILE A 55 1.92 -12.25 17.23
N SER A 56 2.83 -11.34 16.90
CA SER A 56 2.85 -9.95 17.39
C SER A 56 1.85 -9.04 16.66
N ILE A 57 1.29 -9.48 15.55
CA ILE A 57 0.21 -8.79 14.83
C ILE A 57 -1.14 -9.21 15.44
N ASP A 58 -1.95 -8.23 15.82
CA ASP A 58 -3.33 -8.45 16.25
C ASP A 58 -4.24 -8.69 15.05
N ASP A 59 -4.19 -7.78 14.07
CA ASP A 59 -5.03 -7.83 12.89
C ASP A 59 -4.49 -6.95 11.75
N ILE A 60 -5.00 -7.17 10.54
CA ILE A 60 -4.73 -6.37 9.35
C ILE A 60 -6.07 -5.89 8.81
N TYR A 61 -6.19 -4.57 8.64
CA TYR A 61 -7.39 -3.93 8.12
C TYR A 61 -7.13 -3.33 6.74
N ALA A 62 -8.14 -3.41 5.87
CA ALA A 62 -8.23 -2.60 4.67
C ALA A 62 -9.50 -1.73 4.74
N TYR A 63 -9.42 -0.51 4.22
CA TYR A 63 -10.60 0.35 4.14
C TYR A 63 -11.35 0.09 2.84
N ASN A 64 -12.65 -0.25 2.94
CA ASN A 64 -13.54 -0.38 1.80
C ASN A 64 -14.24 0.97 1.56
N ALA A 65 -13.73 1.73 0.59
CA ALA A 65 -14.26 3.06 0.28
C ALA A 65 -15.74 3.05 -0.16
N SER A 66 -16.17 2.01 -0.87
CA SER A 66 -17.58 1.89 -1.30
C SER A 66 -18.53 1.59 -0.15
N ALA A 67 -18.06 0.89 0.90
CA ALA A 67 -18.86 0.58 2.08
C ALA A 67 -18.70 1.61 3.21
N GLY A 68 -17.67 2.46 3.15
CA GLY A 68 -17.33 3.39 4.23
C GLY A 68 -16.86 2.70 5.50
N SER A 69 -16.31 1.48 5.42
CA SER A 69 -16.00 0.65 6.57
C SER A 69 -14.67 -0.10 6.40
N PHE A 70 -14.11 -0.56 7.52
CA PHE A 70 -12.96 -1.46 7.49
C PHE A 70 -13.40 -2.92 7.30
N ILE A 71 -12.56 -3.68 6.61
CA ILE A 71 -12.60 -5.15 6.56
C ILE A 71 -11.35 -5.70 7.23
N SER A 72 -11.50 -6.81 7.95
CA SER A 72 -10.46 -7.41 8.79
C SER A 72 -9.98 -8.76 8.23
N ALA A 73 -8.70 -9.06 8.47
CA ALA A 73 -8.12 -10.36 8.18
C ALA A 73 -8.55 -11.42 9.19
N SER A 74 -8.66 -11.08 10.48
CA SER A 74 -9.11 -12.00 11.52
C SER A 74 -10.58 -12.43 11.36
N GLU A 75 -11.42 -11.56 10.80
CA GLU A 75 -12.81 -11.85 10.43
C GLU A 75 -12.95 -12.60 9.09
N GLY A 76 -11.84 -12.80 8.36
CA GLY A 76 -11.82 -13.47 7.05
C GLY A 76 -12.38 -12.64 5.89
N ALA A 77 -12.77 -11.38 6.13
CA ALA A 77 -13.27 -10.47 5.10
C ALA A 77 -12.16 -9.93 4.19
N LEU A 78 -10.95 -9.75 4.73
CA LEU A 78 -9.75 -9.39 3.97
C LEU A 78 -9.01 -10.66 3.55
N THR A 79 -9.09 -11.01 2.26
CA THR A 79 -8.57 -12.27 1.72
C THR A 79 -7.31 -12.11 0.86
N LEU A 80 -7.01 -10.89 0.40
CA LEU A 80 -5.90 -10.60 -0.51
C LEU A 80 -5.17 -9.32 -0.10
N LEU A 81 -3.85 -9.32 -0.26
CA LEU A 81 -2.99 -8.14 -0.16
C LEU A 81 -2.50 -7.74 -1.56
N ASN A 82 -2.39 -6.45 -1.80
CA ASN A 82 -1.97 -5.83 -3.06
C ASN A 82 -1.02 -4.66 -2.77
N TYR A 83 -0.11 -4.37 -3.70
CA TYR A 83 0.94 -3.37 -3.53
C TYR A 83 0.40 -1.92 -3.56
N ASP A 84 -0.61 -1.63 -4.39
CA ASP A 84 -1.21 -0.32 -4.61
C ASP A 84 -2.31 0.08 -3.60
N LYS A 85 -2.53 -0.74 -2.57
CA LYS A 85 -3.52 -0.49 -1.51
C LYS A 85 -2.86 -0.16 -0.18
N GLY A 86 -3.54 0.67 0.60
CA GLY A 86 -3.13 0.95 1.96
C GLY A 86 -3.79 0.00 2.95
N TYR A 87 -3.03 -0.39 3.97
CA TYR A 87 -3.48 -1.26 5.05
C TYR A 87 -3.15 -0.65 6.40
N ILE A 88 -3.93 -1.05 7.41
CA ILE A 88 -3.61 -0.78 8.81
C ILE A 88 -3.20 -2.11 9.44
N VAL A 89 -1.95 -2.22 9.86
CA VAL A 89 -1.46 -3.37 10.63
C VAL A 89 -1.44 -2.99 12.10
N LYS A 90 -2.28 -3.64 12.90
CA LYS A 90 -2.30 -3.46 14.35
C LYS A 90 -1.37 -4.47 15.00
N THR A 91 -0.45 -4.01 15.83
CA THR A 91 0.51 -4.88 16.53
C THR A 91 0.42 -4.70 18.04
N LYS A 92 0.77 -5.76 18.77
CA LYS A 92 0.84 -5.79 20.24
C LYS A 92 2.12 -5.15 20.77
N THR A 93 3.20 -5.27 20.00
CA THR A 93 4.53 -4.76 20.31
C THR A 93 5.22 -4.36 19.02
N SER A 94 6.27 -3.54 19.12
CA SER A 94 7.12 -3.26 17.95
C SER A 94 7.74 -4.55 17.42
N THR A 95 7.73 -4.75 16.10
CA THR A 95 8.20 -5.98 15.45
C THR A 95 8.58 -5.72 14.01
N ASP A 96 9.52 -6.50 13.50
CA ASP A 96 9.80 -6.55 12.07
C ASP A 96 9.03 -7.71 11.44
N VAL A 97 8.44 -7.48 10.27
CA VAL A 97 7.68 -8.48 9.51
C VAL A 97 8.25 -8.55 8.11
N ILE A 98 8.62 -9.75 7.67
CA ILE A 98 9.10 -9.98 6.31
C ILE A 98 7.92 -10.37 5.44
N ILE A 99 7.71 -9.62 4.35
CA ILE A 99 6.71 -9.92 3.33
C ILE A 99 7.42 -10.28 2.05
N THR A 100 7.07 -11.45 1.49
CA THR A 100 7.62 -11.92 0.23
C THR A 100 6.62 -11.76 -0.91
N GLY A 101 7.12 -11.38 -2.08
CA GLY A 101 6.27 -11.09 -3.22
C GLY A 101 7.02 -10.86 -4.51
N GLU A 102 6.26 -10.65 -5.57
CA GLU A 102 6.81 -10.32 -6.88
C GLU A 102 7.16 -8.83 -6.92
N VAL A 103 8.31 -8.49 -7.50
CA VAL A 103 8.62 -7.09 -7.83
C VAL A 103 7.76 -6.70 -9.01
N MET A 104 6.93 -5.70 -8.81
CA MET A 104 6.16 -5.14 -9.90
C MET A 104 7.09 -4.23 -10.71
N VAL A 105 7.23 -4.48 -12.01
CA VAL A 105 7.94 -3.65 -12.98
C VAL A 105 6.89 -2.99 -13.86
N SER A 106 6.73 -1.66 -13.78
CA SER A 106 5.98 -0.79 -14.70
C SER A 106 4.63 -1.31 -15.26
N ASN A 107 3.53 -0.78 -14.78
CA ASN A 107 2.84 0.42 -15.29
C ASN A 107 2.15 1.03 -14.07
N GLU A 108 2.01 2.35 -13.97
CA GLU A 108 1.18 2.97 -12.91
C GLU A 108 -0.27 2.59 -13.26
N PRO A 109 -0.91 1.62 -12.58
CA PRO A 109 -2.35 1.52 -12.74
C PRO A 109 -2.90 2.79 -12.11
N ALA A 110 -3.80 3.48 -12.81
CA ALA A 110 -4.56 4.54 -12.19
C ALA A 110 -5.25 3.95 -10.95
N ILE A 111 -5.00 4.51 -9.77
CA ILE A 111 -5.56 3.98 -8.52
C ILE A 111 -6.98 4.53 -8.46
N PRO A 112 -8.03 3.71 -8.59
CA PRO A 112 -9.39 4.22 -8.56
C PRO A 112 -9.68 4.80 -7.18
N ILE A 113 -9.94 6.10 -7.14
CA ILE A 113 -10.33 6.84 -5.96
C ILE A 113 -11.85 7.02 -5.99
N LYS A 114 -12.48 6.73 -4.85
CA LYS A 114 -13.92 6.95 -4.65
C LYS A 114 -14.18 8.28 -3.98
N THR A 115 -15.37 8.81 -4.20
CA THR A 115 -15.91 9.93 -3.43
C THR A 115 -15.86 9.61 -1.94
N GLY A 116 -15.40 10.55 -1.12
CA GLY A 116 -15.15 10.34 0.30
C GLY A 116 -13.75 9.79 0.58
N PHE A 117 -13.60 9.09 1.71
CA PHE A 117 -12.31 8.58 2.15
C PHE A 117 -11.85 7.36 1.34
N ASN A 118 -10.54 7.25 1.15
CA ASN A 118 -9.85 6.12 0.55
C ASN A 118 -8.54 5.90 1.31
N LEU A 119 -8.19 4.65 1.61
CA LEU A 119 -6.88 4.32 2.19
C LEU A 119 -5.96 3.86 1.06
N VAL A 120 -5.06 4.76 0.64
CA VAL A 120 -4.18 4.55 -0.52
C VAL A 120 -2.77 4.25 -0.05
N GLY A 121 -2.15 3.24 -0.66
CA GLY A 121 -0.79 2.83 -0.37
C GLY A 121 0.18 3.39 -1.40
N ILE A 122 1.33 3.88 -0.95
CA ILE A 122 2.43 4.33 -1.82
C ILE A 122 3.47 3.22 -1.87
N SER A 123 3.42 2.38 -2.90
CA SER A 123 4.29 1.20 -3.06
C SER A 123 5.67 1.50 -3.66
N ARG A 124 5.93 2.74 -4.05
CA ARG A 124 7.15 3.16 -4.74
C ARG A 124 7.51 4.58 -4.34
N THR A 125 8.74 4.99 -4.62
CA THR A 125 9.16 6.39 -4.46
C THR A 125 8.21 7.32 -5.24
N PRO A 126 7.46 8.19 -4.55
CA PRO A 126 6.46 9.03 -5.20
C PRO A 126 7.15 10.15 -5.98
N VAL A 127 6.61 10.47 -7.15
CA VAL A 127 7.09 11.60 -7.97
C VAL A 127 6.75 12.94 -7.31
N LEU A 128 5.55 13.01 -6.73
CA LEU A 128 5.12 14.12 -5.89
C LEU A 128 5.57 13.88 -4.46
N SER A 129 6.18 14.89 -3.86
CA SER A 129 6.90 14.70 -2.61
C SER A 129 6.04 14.94 -1.37
N LYS A 130 5.01 15.78 -1.46
CA LYS A 130 4.20 16.25 -0.32
C LYS A 130 2.70 16.16 -0.54
N PHE A 131 1.93 16.33 0.53
CA PHE A 131 0.47 16.36 0.45
C PHE A 131 -0.03 17.55 -0.37
N SER A 132 0.54 18.73 -0.15
CA SER A 132 0.16 19.93 -0.92
C SER A 132 0.38 19.76 -2.43
N ASP A 133 1.43 19.04 -2.84
CA ASP A 133 1.69 18.72 -4.25
C ASP A 133 0.53 17.92 -4.87
N LEU A 134 -0.01 16.93 -4.15
CA LEU A 134 -1.15 16.13 -4.63
C LEU A 134 -2.44 16.93 -4.66
N LEU A 135 -2.72 17.70 -3.61
CA LEU A 135 -3.88 18.59 -3.54
C LEU A 135 -3.87 19.59 -4.70
N ASN A 136 -2.71 20.11 -5.10
CA ASN A 136 -2.59 20.99 -6.25
C ASN A 136 -2.75 20.25 -7.60
N LYS A 137 -2.21 19.03 -7.72
CA LYS A 137 -2.30 18.25 -8.97
C LYS A 137 -3.71 17.76 -9.26
N TYR A 138 -4.43 17.28 -8.24
CA TYR A 138 -5.75 16.68 -8.39
C TYR A 138 -6.80 17.57 -7.73
N CYS A 139 -7.65 18.19 -8.55
CA CYS A 139 -8.69 19.09 -8.04
C CYS A 139 -9.71 18.35 -7.16
N GLN A 140 -9.95 17.06 -7.42
CA GLN A 140 -10.86 16.18 -6.70
C GLN A 140 -10.40 15.85 -5.28
N ILE A 141 -9.09 15.85 -5.02
CA ILE A 141 -8.59 15.61 -3.67
C ILE A 141 -8.85 16.87 -2.83
N ILE A 142 -9.61 16.69 -1.75
CA ILE A 142 -9.99 17.77 -0.82
C ILE A 142 -9.35 17.61 0.56
N GLY A 143 -8.74 16.46 0.86
CA GLY A 143 -8.00 16.27 2.09
C GLY A 143 -7.06 15.08 2.06
N MET A 144 -5.96 15.21 2.80
CA MET A 144 -4.97 14.16 2.99
C MET A 144 -4.60 14.03 4.46
N TYR A 145 -4.44 12.79 4.91
CA TYR A 145 -4.29 12.48 6.34
C TYR A 145 -3.19 11.44 6.54
N LYS A 146 -2.22 11.76 7.38
CA LYS A 146 -1.11 10.88 7.78
C LYS A 146 -1.27 10.47 9.24
N TRP A 147 -1.31 9.18 9.51
CA TRP A 147 -1.30 8.70 10.89
C TRP A 147 0.04 9.03 11.57
N ASN A 148 -0.03 9.61 12.75
CA ASN A 148 1.11 9.84 13.62
C ASN A 148 1.00 8.93 14.85
N ALA A 149 1.74 7.83 14.84
CA ALA A 149 1.75 6.87 15.94
C ALA A 149 2.21 7.47 17.27
N ALA A 150 3.06 8.50 17.26
CA ALA A 150 3.56 9.12 18.49
C ALA A 150 2.48 9.94 19.22
N SER A 151 1.58 10.57 18.48
CA SER A 151 0.47 11.35 19.05
C SER A 151 -0.86 10.60 19.08
N GLY A 152 -0.99 9.50 18.35
CA GLY A 152 -2.26 8.78 18.19
C GLY A 152 -3.31 9.58 17.41
N THR A 153 -2.87 10.52 16.56
CA THR A 153 -3.73 11.41 15.78
C THR A 153 -3.32 11.45 14.31
N PHE A 154 -4.17 12.03 13.46
CA PHE A 154 -3.82 12.31 12.08
C PHE A 154 -3.25 13.71 11.93
N ILE A 155 -2.18 13.83 11.14
CA ILE A 155 -1.71 15.09 10.57
C ILE A 155 -2.49 15.34 9.27
N GLN A 156 -3.03 16.55 9.11
CA GLN A 156 -4.06 16.84 8.12
C GLN A 156 -3.67 18.04 7.23
N VAL A 157 -3.85 17.87 5.93
CA VAL A 157 -3.74 18.94 4.94
C VAL A 157 -4.99 18.91 4.07
N LEU A 158 -5.74 20.01 4.04
CA LEU A 158 -7.07 20.10 3.44
C LEU A 158 -7.15 21.23 2.41
N LYS A 159 -8.13 21.16 1.51
CA LYS A 159 -8.63 22.35 0.80
C LYS A 159 -9.78 22.95 1.59
N ASN A 160 -9.73 24.26 1.80
CA ASN A 160 -10.85 24.99 2.37
C ASN A 160 -11.93 25.29 1.31
N ASN A 161 -12.98 26.01 1.72
CA ASN A 161 -14.11 26.33 0.83
C ASN A 161 -13.74 27.25 -0.34
N THR A 162 -12.59 27.94 -0.29
CA THR A 162 -12.07 28.76 -1.39
C THR A 162 -11.08 27.99 -2.28
N GLY A 163 -10.80 26.73 -1.96
CA GLY A 163 -9.86 25.87 -2.68
C GLY A 163 -8.40 26.07 -2.29
N GLU A 164 -8.11 26.88 -1.27
CA GLU A 164 -6.77 27.09 -0.75
C GLU A 164 -6.35 25.93 0.16
N ILE A 165 -5.05 25.61 0.15
CA ILE A 165 -4.48 24.53 0.94
C ILE A 165 -4.21 25.01 2.37
N GLU A 166 -4.77 24.32 3.35
CA GLU A 166 -4.60 24.56 4.78
C GLU A 166 -3.88 23.38 5.45
N LEU A 167 -2.82 23.71 6.20
CA LEU A 167 -2.03 22.75 6.98
C LEU A 167 -2.53 22.82 8.43
N LEU A 168 -3.49 21.97 8.81
CA LEU A 168 -4.16 22.11 10.11
C LEU A 168 -3.22 21.91 11.30
N ASP A 169 -2.20 21.07 11.13
CA ASP A 169 -1.19 20.79 12.14
C ASP A 169 0.12 21.57 11.90
N GLY A 170 0.12 22.55 10.99
CA GLY A 170 1.28 23.37 10.65
C GLY A 170 2.40 22.64 9.91
N VAL A 171 2.17 21.40 9.48
CA VAL A 171 3.14 20.54 8.78
C VAL A 171 2.54 20.05 7.48
N ASP A 172 3.34 20.03 6.41
CA ASP A 172 3.01 19.42 5.13
C ASP A 172 3.78 18.10 4.98
N PRO A 173 3.14 16.95 5.25
CA PRO A 173 3.84 15.66 5.28
C PRO A 173 4.40 15.27 3.91
N ALA A 174 5.61 14.73 3.92
CA ALA A 174 6.14 14.05 2.75
C ALA A 174 5.47 12.68 2.57
N LEU A 175 5.21 12.33 1.30
CA LEU A 175 4.88 10.98 0.90
C LEU A 175 6.13 10.10 0.91
N ALA A 176 5.94 8.84 1.27
CA ALA A 176 7.00 7.87 1.40
C ALA A 176 6.53 6.50 0.92
N SER A 177 7.43 5.79 0.24
CA SER A 177 7.25 4.39 -0.14
C SER A 177 7.01 3.52 1.10
N GLY A 178 6.16 2.51 0.96
CA GLY A 178 5.80 1.58 2.04
C GLY A 178 4.80 2.16 3.05
N GLN A 179 4.29 3.38 2.85
CA GLN A 179 3.32 4.01 3.75
C GLN A 179 1.95 4.17 3.08
N ALA A 180 0.91 4.19 3.91
CA ALA A 180 -0.45 4.46 3.48
C ALA A 180 -1.00 5.75 4.07
N TYR A 181 -1.90 6.38 3.33
CA TYR A 181 -2.51 7.66 3.67
C TYR A 181 -3.99 7.61 3.39
N PHE A 182 -4.77 8.28 4.23
CA PHE A 182 -6.16 8.56 3.87
C PHE A 182 -6.21 9.74 2.90
N ILE A 183 -6.97 9.58 1.84
CA ILE A 183 -7.30 10.61 0.86
C ILE A 183 -8.81 10.80 0.90
N ASN A 184 -9.27 12.04 1.07
CA ASN A 184 -10.67 12.39 0.92
C ASN A 184 -10.86 13.08 -0.43
N ALA A 185 -11.78 12.57 -1.24
CA ALA A 185 -12.07 13.09 -2.57
C ALA A 185 -13.52 13.60 -2.68
N SER A 186 -13.73 14.67 -3.44
CA SER A 186 -15.06 15.23 -3.70
C SER A 186 -15.86 14.43 -4.74
N GLU A 187 -15.19 13.64 -5.58
CA GLU A 187 -15.78 12.81 -6.62
C GLU A 187 -14.88 11.60 -6.94
N ASP A 188 -15.42 10.61 -7.65
CA ASP A 188 -14.66 9.46 -8.14
C ASP A 188 -13.67 9.87 -9.25
N PHE A 189 -12.43 9.36 -9.24
CA PHE A 189 -11.45 9.56 -10.31
C PHE A 189 -10.39 8.44 -10.36
N GLU A 190 -9.57 8.47 -11.41
CA GLU A 190 -8.48 7.51 -11.69
C GLU A 190 -7.13 8.23 -11.82
#